data_AF-A0A821UA27-F1
#
_entry.id   AF-A0A821UA27-F1
#
_cell.length_a   1.000
_cell.length_b   1.000
_cell.length_c   1.000
_cell.angle_alpha   90.00
_cell.angle_beta   90.00
_cell.angle_gamma   90.00
#
_symmetry.space_group_name_H-M   'P 1'
#
loop_
_entity.id
_entity.type
_entity.pdbx_description
1 polymer ?
#
loop_
_entity_poly.entity_id
_entity_poly.type
_entity_poly.pdbx_seq_one_letter_code
_entity_poly.pdbx_strand_id
1 'polypeptide(L)'
;MVFLKGLFTSKRQLLLLAITVVSALAIAGVIAGLVVGLRKRTTNSTIREGVCSSSHETYVINGSSILGKYSRAAVAVDSAECSKIGRVILEKNGTTMDAALAAAICDGVMNAHSMGIGGGCVITIYSKKNNTAYSIIGREKAPLAANSTMFVGRENMSVTGKNLFK
;
A
#
# COMPACT_ATOMS: atom_id res chain seq x y z
N MET A 1 4.61 34.54 -46.99
CA MET A 1 5.55 35.07 -48.00
C MET A 1 5.80 36.55 -47.71
N VAL A 2 6.51 36.84 -46.62
CA VAL A 2 6.95 38.19 -46.24
C VAL A 2 8.33 37.99 -45.63
N PHE A 3 9.29 38.90 -45.92
CA PHE A 3 10.69 38.86 -45.50
C PHE A 3 11.66 37.94 -46.27
N LEU A 4 11.68 38.03 -47.60
CA LEU A 4 12.91 37.80 -48.37
C LEU A 4 13.14 39.00 -49.29
N LYS A 5 14.08 39.88 -48.91
CA LYS A 5 15.00 40.66 -49.77
C LYS A 5 15.49 41.92 -49.03
N GLY A 6 16.82 42.02 -48.86
CA GLY A 6 17.54 43.11 -48.20
C GLY A 6 17.83 42.75 -46.74
N LEU A 7 19.07 42.55 -46.28
CA LEU A 7 20.24 43.40 -46.46
C LEU A 7 21.51 42.57 -46.14
N PHE A 8 22.12 41.94 -47.14
CA PHE A 8 23.32 41.11 -46.96
C PHE A 8 24.58 41.95 -47.17
N THR A 9 25.05 42.66 -46.13
CA THR A 9 26.30 43.45 -46.22
C THR A 9 27.01 43.56 -44.86
N SER A 10 27.62 42.49 -44.35
CA SER A 10 28.82 42.52 -43.48
C SER A 10 29.21 41.11 -42.99
N LYS A 11 30.52 40.78 -42.97
CA LYS A 11 31.06 39.52 -42.43
C LYS A 11 30.56 39.20 -41.00
N ARG A 12 30.20 40.23 -40.22
CA ARG A 12 29.67 40.10 -38.85
C ARG A 12 28.25 39.52 -38.80
N GLN A 13 27.40 39.85 -39.77
CA GLN A 13 26.01 39.34 -39.84
C GLN A 13 25.98 37.84 -40.17
N LEU A 14 26.87 37.40 -41.07
CA LEU A 14 27.04 35.98 -41.39
C LEU A 14 27.54 35.16 -40.19
N LEU A 15 28.46 35.74 -39.40
CA LEU A 15 28.98 35.11 -38.18
C LEU A 15 27.88 34.95 -37.12
N LEU A 16 27.02 35.96 -36.92
CA LEU A 16 25.92 35.89 -35.96
C LEU A 16 24.87 34.85 -36.35
N LEU A 17 24.50 34.76 -37.63
CA LEU A 17 23.59 33.72 -38.11
C LEU A 17 24.17 32.31 -37.89
N ALA A 18 25.45 32.11 -38.17
CA ALA A 18 26.13 30.84 -37.92
C ALA A 18 26.09 30.44 -36.43
N ILE A 19 26.33 31.39 -35.51
CA ILE A 19 26.27 31.12 -34.06
C ILE A 19 24.86 30.72 -33.62
N THR A 20 23.82 31.39 -34.11
CA THR A 20 22.42 31.05 -33.76
C THR A 20 21.98 29.68 -34.27
N VAL A 21 22.45 29.28 -35.46
CA VAL A 21 22.14 27.97 -36.03
C VAL A 21 22.87 26.86 -35.25
N VAL A 22 24.13 27.08 -34.90
CA VAL A 22 24.93 26.10 -34.14
C VAL A 22 24.38 25.92 -32.72
N SER A 23 23.98 26.99 -32.03
CA SER A 23 23.40 26.88 -30.69
C SER A 23 22.04 26.17 -30.71
N ALA A 24 21.19 26.43 -31.71
CA ALA A 24 19.90 25.75 -31.86
C ALA A 24 20.06 24.23 -32.10
N LEU A 25 21.02 23.82 -32.93
CA LEU A 25 21.32 22.40 -33.18
C LEU A 25 21.87 21.68 -31.95
N ALA A 26 22.73 22.35 -31.17
CA ALA A 26 23.25 21.79 -29.92
C ALA A 26 22.15 21.54 -28.88
N ILE A 27 21.22 22.49 -28.72
CA ILE A 27 20.10 22.39 -27.78
C ILE A 27 19.16 21.23 -28.17
N ALA A 28 18.85 21.09 -29.46
CA ALA A 28 18.01 19.99 -29.95
C ALA A 28 18.63 18.60 -29.69
N GLY A 29 19.96 18.47 -29.87
CA GLY A 29 20.68 17.23 -29.60
C GLY A 29 20.65 16.82 -28.12
N VAL A 30 20.80 17.77 -27.20
CA VAL A 30 20.75 17.51 -25.74
C VAL A 30 19.35 17.05 -25.33
N ILE A 31 18.29 17.70 -25.83
CA ILE A 31 16.90 17.33 -25.53
C ILE A 31 16.61 15.90 -26.04
N ALA A 32 17.00 15.58 -27.27
CA ALA A 32 16.82 14.23 -27.82
C ALA A 32 17.60 13.17 -27.04
N GLY A 33 18.83 13.46 -26.64
CA GLY A 33 19.66 12.58 -25.82
C GLY A 33 19.05 12.29 -24.45
N LEU A 34 18.50 13.32 -23.79
CA LEU A 34 17.85 13.17 -22.47
C LEU A 34 16.58 12.29 -22.56
N VAL A 35 15.75 12.50 -23.60
CA VAL A 35 14.50 11.75 -23.80
C VAL A 35 14.77 10.27 -24.10
N VAL A 36 15.80 9.96 -24.89
CA VAL A 36 16.19 8.56 -25.18
C VAL A 36 16.88 7.91 -23.97
N GLY A 37 17.74 8.66 -23.26
CA GLY A 37 18.46 8.16 -22.08
C GLY A 37 17.55 7.77 -20.92
N LEU A 38 16.47 8.54 -20.68
CA LEU A 38 15.52 8.25 -19.60
C LEU A 38 14.59 7.06 -19.88
N ARG A 39 14.48 6.61 -21.15
CA ARG A 39 13.64 5.44 -21.50
C ARG A 39 14.28 4.08 -21.19
N LYS A 40 15.60 4.01 -20.97
CA LYS A 40 16.33 2.72 -20.89
C LYS A 40 16.52 2.14 -19.48
N ARG A 41 15.94 2.73 -18.42
CA ARG A 41 16.17 2.32 -17.02
C ARG A 41 15.07 1.48 -16.37
N THR A 42 14.10 0.96 -17.12
CA THR A 42 13.04 0.12 -16.54
C THR A 42 12.66 -1.00 -17.50
N THR A 43 13.44 -2.08 -17.53
CA THR A 43 13.00 -3.46 -17.85
C THR A 43 14.22 -4.37 -18.01
N ASN A 44 14.60 -5.06 -16.94
CA ASN A 44 15.02 -6.47 -16.90
C ASN A 44 15.92 -6.75 -15.69
N SER A 45 15.30 -7.22 -14.61
CA SER A 45 15.98 -8.01 -13.59
C SER A 45 15.14 -9.26 -13.35
N THR A 46 15.41 -10.30 -14.13
CA THR A 46 14.91 -11.67 -13.90
C THR A 46 15.70 -12.29 -12.76
N ILE A 47 15.13 -12.34 -11.55
CA ILE A 47 15.67 -13.12 -10.42
C ILE A 47 14.85 -14.41 -10.32
N ARG A 48 15.55 -15.55 -10.31
CA ARG A 48 15.01 -16.92 -10.27
C ARG A 48 14.37 -17.20 -8.90
N GLU A 49 13.17 -17.77 -8.93
CA GLU A 49 12.29 -18.02 -7.79
C GLU A 49 12.62 -19.33 -7.05
N GLY A 50 12.52 -19.28 -5.72
CA GLY A 50 12.17 -20.44 -4.88
C GLY A 50 10.83 -20.12 -4.21
N VAL A 51 9.76 -20.80 -4.62
CA VAL A 51 8.39 -20.59 -4.14
C VAL A 51 7.90 -21.84 -3.43
N CYS A 52 7.39 -21.69 -2.20
CA CYS A 52 6.53 -22.71 -1.58
C CYS A 52 5.17 -22.69 -2.29
N SER A 53 4.92 -23.74 -3.07
CA SER A 53 3.64 -23.97 -3.74
C SER A 53 2.62 -24.45 -2.71
N SER A 54 1.58 -23.65 -2.45
CA SER A 54 0.38 -24.11 -1.75
C SER A 54 -0.82 -23.93 -2.68
N SER A 55 -1.50 -25.05 -2.91
CA SER A 55 -2.48 -25.33 -3.95
C SER A 55 -3.86 -24.68 -3.72
N HIS A 56 -3.93 -23.39 -3.42
CA HIS A 56 -5.18 -22.66 -3.52
C HIS A 56 -5.35 -22.14 -4.95
N GLU A 57 -6.39 -22.67 -5.60
CA GLU A 57 -6.91 -22.29 -6.91
C GLU A 57 -6.80 -20.78 -7.13
N THR A 58 -5.87 -20.39 -8.01
CA THR A 58 -5.51 -19.01 -8.29
C THR A 58 -6.68 -18.34 -9.00
N TYR A 59 -7.62 -17.75 -8.25
CA TYR A 59 -8.48 -16.72 -8.82
C TYR A 59 -7.55 -15.55 -9.16
N VAL A 60 -7.16 -15.48 -10.44
CA VAL A 60 -6.35 -14.39 -10.99
C VAL A 60 -7.19 -13.12 -10.90
N ILE A 61 -7.10 -12.43 -9.77
CA ILE A 61 -7.41 -11.00 -9.72
C ILE A 61 -6.34 -10.36 -10.60
N ASN A 62 -6.74 -9.77 -11.73
CA ASN A 62 -5.90 -8.82 -12.47
C ASN A 62 -5.42 -7.74 -11.48
N GLY A 63 -4.23 -7.93 -10.92
CA GLY A 63 -3.73 -7.14 -9.78
C GLY A 63 -3.04 -7.92 -8.66
N SER A 64 -3.02 -9.27 -8.68
CA SER A 64 -2.21 -10.05 -7.73
C SER A 64 -0.72 -9.88 -8.05
N SER A 65 -0.03 -9.06 -7.24
CA SER A 65 1.42 -8.94 -7.32
C SER A 65 2.05 -10.08 -6.51
N ILE A 66 2.91 -10.89 -7.13
CA ILE A 66 3.69 -11.94 -6.45
C ILE A 66 4.49 -11.38 -5.26
N LEU A 67 4.88 -10.09 -5.34
CA LEU A 67 5.58 -9.37 -4.27
C LEU A 67 4.64 -8.57 -3.36
N GLY A 68 3.33 -8.55 -3.61
CA GLY A 68 2.39 -7.64 -2.96
C GLY A 68 2.71 -6.16 -3.21
N LYS A 69 3.20 -5.80 -4.42
CA LYS A 69 3.44 -4.40 -4.79
C LYS A 69 2.16 -3.72 -5.22
N TYR A 70 1.78 -2.69 -4.48
CA TYR A 70 0.63 -1.84 -4.78
C TYR A 70 1.08 -0.39 -4.96
N SER A 71 0.51 0.31 -5.94
CA SER A 71 0.92 1.69 -6.29
C SER A 71 0.37 2.76 -5.35
N ARG A 72 -0.72 2.46 -4.62
CA ARG A 72 -1.46 3.44 -3.80
C ARG A 72 -1.65 3.00 -2.36
N ALA A 73 -2.24 1.84 -2.15
CA ALA A 73 -2.54 1.31 -0.83
C ALA A 73 -2.65 -0.23 -0.88
N ALA A 74 -2.53 -0.86 0.29
CA ALA A 74 -2.60 -2.30 0.45
C ALA A 74 -3.41 -2.65 1.69
N VAL A 75 -4.13 -3.77 1.64
CA VAL A 75 -4.80 -4.40 2.78
C VAL A 75 -4.40 -5.87 2.77
N ALA A 76 -3.97 -6.39 3.90
CA ALA A 76 -3.60 -7.78 4.09
C ALA A 76 -4.29 -8.31 5.34
N VAL A 77 -5.10 -9.34 5.17
CA VAL A 77 -5.78 -10.11 6.22
C VAL A 77 -5.86 -11.58 5.79
N ASP A 78 -6.20 -12.47 6.71
CA ASP A 78 -6.14 -13.93 6.50
C ASP A 78 -7.15 -14.41 5.44
N SER A 79 -8.29 -13.72 5.31
CA SER A 79 -9.28 -13.97 4.25
C SER A 79 -9.09 -13.09 3.02
N ALA A 80 -8.99 -13.71 1.84
CA ALA A 80 -8.92 -13.01 0.56
C ALA A 80 -10.14 -12.10 0.31
N GLU A 81 -11.34 -12.53 0.69
CA GLU A 81 -12.55 -11.71 0.53
C GLU A 81 -12.55 -10.49 1.47
N CYS A 82 -12.06 -10.65 2.69
CA CYS A 82 -11.96 -9.53 3.64
C CYS A 82 -10.91 -8.51 3.21
N SER A 83 -9.83 -8.96 2.57
CA SER A 83 -8.85 -8.07 1.93
C SER A 83 -9.49 -7.24 0.80
N LYS A 84 -10.37 -7.84 -0.01
CA LYS A 84 -11.13 -7.12 -1.06
C LYS A 84 -12.09 -6.09 -0.47
N ILE A 85 -12.77 -6.42 0.63
CA ILE A 85 -13.66 -5.48 1.33
C ILE A 85 -12.88 -4.27 1.83
N GLY A 86 -11.75 -4.47 2.52
CA GLY A 86 -10.90 -3.38 2.97
C GLY A 86 -10.40 -2.51 1.79
N ARG A 87 -10.03 -3.13 0.67
CA ARG A 87 -9.67 -2.41 -0.57
C ARG A 87 -10.82 -1.54 -1.08
N VAL A 88 -12.06 -2.06 -1.13
CA VAL A 88 -13.23 -1.29 -1.58
C VAL A 88 -13.47 -0.07 -0.69
N ILE A 89 -13.24 -0.17 0.62
CA ILE A 89 -13.34 0.98 1.53
C ILE A 89 -12.28 2.05 1.21
N LEU A 90 -11.04 1.64 0.93
CA LEU A 90 -9.99 2.56 0.49
C LEU A 90 -10.32 3.21 -0.87
N GLU A 91 -10.89 2.45 -1.81
CA GLU A 91 -11.33 2.96 -3.12
C GLU A 91 -12.46 3.99 -3.00
N LYS A 92 -13.33 3.81 -2.00
CA LYS A 92 -14.40 4.76 -1.63
C LYS A 92 -13.91 5.96 -0.81
N ASN A 93 -12.59 6.22 -0.82
CA ASN A 93 -11.95 7.32 -0.10
C ASN A 93 -12.13 7.25 1.43
N GLY A 94 -12.32 6.03 1.96
CA GLY A 94 -12.29 5.78 3.40
C GLY A 94 -10.87 5.90 3.96
N THR A 95 -10.76 6.09 5.27
CA THR A 95 -9.45 6.15 5.94
C THR A 95 -8.82 4.76 6.05
N THR A 96 -7.51 4.70 6.32
CA THR A 96 -6.82 3.43 6.60
C THR A 96 -7.46 2.68 7.76
N MET A 97 -8.02 3.41 8.74
CA MET A 97 -8.73 2.82 9.87
C MET A 97 -10.09 2.25 9.50
N ASP A 98 -10.86 2.94 8.64
CA ASP A 98 -12.15 2.41 8.16
C ASP A 98 -11.96 1.10 7.38
N ALA A 99 -10.92 1.06 6.55
CA ALA A 99 -10.57 -0.14 5.80
C ALA A 99 -10.12 -1.28 6.70
N ALA A 100 -9.30 -0.99 7.72
CA ALA A 100 -8.86 -1.97 8.70
C ALA A 100 -10.04 -2.51 9.52
N LEU A 101 -10.97 -1.64 9.96
CA LEU A 101 -12.15 -2.04 10.72
C LEU A 101 -13.11 -2.90 9.88
N ALA A 102 -13.39 -2.49 8.64
CA ALA A 102 -14.24 -3.28 7.75
C ALA A 102 -13.63 -4.65 7.45
N ALA A 103 -12.32 -4.71 7.21
CA ALA A 103 -11.61 -5.98 7.00
C ALA A 103 -11.64 -6.85 8.28
N ALA A 104 -11.40 -6.26 9.46
CA ALA A 104 -11.42 -6.99 10.74
C ALA A 104 -12.81 -7.54 11.10
N ILE A 105 -13.88 -6.78 10.83
CA ILE A 105 -15.26 -7.25 11.04
C ILE A 105 -15.55 -8.43 10.10
N CYS A 106 -15.16 -8.33 8.84
CA CYS A 106 -15.29 -9.44 7.90
C CYS A 106 -14.49 -10.67 8.38
N ASP A 107 -13.24 -10.47 8.81
CA ASP A 107 -12.37 -11.56 9.22
C ASP A 107 -12.87 -12.22 10.52
N GLY A 108 -13.52 -11.47 11.41
CA GLY A 108 -14.23 -12.03 12.56
C GLY A 108 -15.43 -12.90 12.21
N VAL A 109 -16.00 -12.77 11.00
CA VAL A 109 -17.03 -13.68 10.49
C VAL A 109 -16.40 -14.87 9.78
N MET A 110 -15.39 -14.63 8.93
CA MET A 110 -14.73 -15.68 8.14
C MET A 110 -13.87 -16.59 9.01
N ASN A 111 -13.21 -16.03 10.02
CA ASN A 111 -12.30 -16.68 10.95
C ASN A 111 -12.78 -16.51 12.40
N ALA A 112 -14.06 -16.82 12.65
CA ALA A 112 -14.72 -16.63 13.95
C ALA A 112 -14.08 -17.40 15.13
N HIS A 113 -13.29 -18.43 14.84
CA HIS A 113 -12.53 -19.17 15.86
C HIS A 113 -11.27 -18.43 16.34
N SER A 114 -10.80 -17.44 15.58
CA SER A 114 -9.55 -16.71 15.82
C SER A 114 -9.82 -15.33 16.42
N MET A 115 -10.74 -14.57 15.82
CA MET A 115 -11.08 -13.21 16.23
C MET A 115 -12.58 -12.94 16.12
N GLY A 116 -13.04 -11.87 16.77
CA GLY A 116 -14.43 -11.44 16.70
C GLY A 116 -14.79 -10.38 17.73
N ILE A 117 -16.05 -9.95 17.71
CA ILE A 117 -16.57 -8.89 18.60
C ILE A 117 -16.57 -9.26 20.09
N GLY A 118 -16.50 -10.56 20.41
CA GLY A 118 -16.49 -11.05 21.78
C GLY A 118 -15.11 -11.10 22.45
N GLY A 119 -14.04 -10.81 21.69
CA GLY A 119 -12.67 -10.77 22.19
C GLY A 119 -12.20 -9.34 22.47
N GLY A 120 -10.87 -9.16 22.45
CA GLY A 120 -10.20 -7.86 22.52
C GLY A 120 -9.42 -7.53 21.25
N CYS A 121 -8.91 -6.30 21.19
CA CYS A 121 -8.03 -5.86 20.10
C CYS A 121 -6.89 -4.98 20.61
N VAL A 122 -5.79 -4.96 19.86
CA VAL A 122 -4.74 -3.96 20.00
C VAL A 122 -4.49 -3.38 18.61
N ILE A 123 -4.68 -2.08 18.47
CA ILE A 123 -4.59 -1.39 17.18
C ILE A 123 -3.46 -0.38 17.27
N THR A 124 -2.51 -0.45 16.34
CA THR A 124 -1.45 0.56 16.23
C THR A 124 -1.65 1.37 14.96
N ILE A 125 -1.66 2.69 15.12
CA ILE A 125 -1.98 3.68 14.09
C ILE A 125 -0.78 4.59 13.93
N TYR A 126 -0.26 4.69 12.71
CA TYR A 126 0.73 5.71 12.38
C TYR A 126 0.09 6.84 11.58
N SER A 127 0.10 8.06 12.12
CA SER A 127 -0.34 9.27 11.44
C SER A 127 0.85 9.98 10.81
N LYS A 128 1.01 9.82 9.49
CA LYS A 128 2.05 10.53 8.73
C LYS A 128 1.87 12.06 8.81
N LYS A 129 0.63 12.55 8.89
CA LYS A 129 0.35 14.00 9.00
C LYS A 129 0.98 14.62 10.25
N ASN A 130 0.94 13.88 11.36
CA ASN A 130 1.41 14.35 12.65
C ASN A 130 2.80 13.79 13.02
N ASN A 131 3.34 12.87 12.21
CA ASN A 131 4.54 12.08 12.49
C ASN A 131 4.49 11.35 13.85
N THR A 132 3.31 10.86 14.22
CA THR A 132 3.06 10.23 15.51
C THR A 132 2.45 8.84 15.36
N ALA A 133 2.79 7.94 16.27
CA ALA A 133 2.16 6.65 16.42
C ALA A 133 1.28 6.64 17.67
N TYR A 134 0.11 6.02 17.57
CA TYR A 134 -0.81 5.82 18.67
C TYR A 134 -1.19 4.34 18.75
N SER A 135 -1.42 3.83 19.95
CA SER A 135 -1.93 2.48 20.15
C SER A 135 -3.22 2.53 20.96
N ILE A 136 -4.21 1.77 20.51
CA ILE A 136 -5.49 1.57 21.19
C ILE A 136 -5.44 0.16 21.78
N ILE A 137 -5.51 0.06 23.11
CA ILE A 137 -5.55 -1.21 23.83
C ILE A 137 -6.99 -1.46 24.25
N GLY A 138 -7.71 -2.24 23.45
CA GLY A 138 -9.05 -2.74 23.74
C GLY A 138 -9.00 -4.20 24.19
N ARG A 139 -8.04 -4.57 25.04
CA ARG A 139 -7.94 -5.92 25.60
C ARG A 139 -9.04 -6.15 26.64
N GLU A 140 -9.44 -7.40 26.74
CA GLU A 140 -10.44 -7.87 27.67
C GLU A 140 -10.00 -7.59 29.12
N LYS A 141 -10.98 -7.38 29.98
CA LYS A 141 -10.75 -7.18 31.40
C LYS A 141 -11.47 -8.27 32.18
N ALA A 142 -10.82 -8.77 33.23
CA ALA A 142 -11.48 -9.65 34.18
C ALA A 142 -12.73 -8.95 34.77
N PRO A 143 -13.88 -9.63 34.86
CA PRO A 143 -15.09 -9.04 35.40
C PRO A 143 -14.95 -8.73 36.90
N LEU A 144 -15.84 -7.90 37.44
CA LEU A 144 -15.76 -7.42 38.82
C LEU A 144 -15.79 -8.55 39.87
N ALA A 145 -16.47 -9.66 39.59
CA ALA A 145 -16.57 -10.81 40.48
C ALA A 145 -15.35 -11.75 40.40
N ALA A 146 -14.40 -11.51 39.50
CA ALA A 146 -13.23 -12.36 39.34
C ALA A 146 -12.29 -12.25 40.55
N ASN A 147 -11.73 -13.39 40.97
CA ASN A 147 -10.72 -13.45 42.03
C ASN A 147 -9.62 -14.46 41.66
N SER A 148 -8.50 -14.42 42.37
CA SER A 148 -7.31 -15.24 42.06
C SER A 148 -7.53 -16.74 42.25
N THR A 149 -8.53 -17.17 43.03
CA THR A 149 -8.81 -18.58 43.33
C THR A 149 -10.00 -19.14 42.56
N MET A 150 -10.58 -18.39 41.62
CA MET A 150 -11.87 -18.73 41.02
C MET A 150 -11.89 -20.05 40.23
N PHE A 151 -10.72 -20.54 39.79
CA PHE A 151 -10.59 -21.83 39.11
C PHE A 151 -9.74 -22.88 39.86
N VAL A 152 -9.32 -22.61 41.10
CA VAL A 152 -8.55 -23.57 41.90
C VAL A 152 -9.42 -24.78 42.24
N GLY A 153 -8.95 -25.99 41.91
CA GLY A 153 -9.69 -27.26 42.09
C GLY A 153 -10.93 -27.38 41.20
N ARG A 154 -11.06 -26.52 40.20
CA ARG A 154 -12.24 -26.36 39.34
C ARG A 154 -11.82 -26.07 37.89
N GLU A 155 -10.85 -26.84 37.40
CA GLU A 155 -10.18 -26.64 36.11
C GLU A 155 -11.15 -26.75 34.94
N ASN A 156 -12.14 -27.64 35.03
CA ASN A 156 -13.18 -27.79 34.02
C ASN A 156 -14.03 -26.52 33.81
N MET A 157 -14.14 -25.66 34.82
CA MET A 157 -14.87 -24.40 34.74
C MET A 157 -14.05 -23.29 34.07
N SER A 158 -12.72 -23.39 34.10
CA SER A 158 -11.83 -22.50 33.34
C SER A 158 -12.05 -22.67 31.83
N VAL A 159 -12.14 -23.92 31.36
CA VAL A 159 -12.35 -24.24 29.93
C VAL A 159 -13.70 -23.75 29.42
N THR A 160 -14.74 -23.82 30.26
CA THR A 160 -16.11 -23.47 29.87
C THR A 160 -16.49 -22.03 30.20
N GLY A 161 -15.62 -21.27 30.88
CA GLY A 161 -15.90 -19.91 31.34
C GLY A 161 -17.04 -19.81 32.37
N LYS A 162 -17.41 -20.92 33.01
CA LYS A 162 -18.51 -20.96 33.99
C LYS A 162 -18.05 -20.37 35.34
N ASN A 163 -18.96 -19.66 36.03
CA ASN A 163 -18.79 -18.87 37.29
C ASN A 163 -18.37 -17.40 37.16
N LEU A 164 -18.33 -16.81 35.96
CA LEU A 164 -17.96 -15.40 35.81
C LEU A 164 -19.11 -14.40 36.05
N PHE A 165 -20.37 -14.86 36.11
CA PHE A 165 -21.57 -14.02 36.10
C PHE A 165 -22.59 -14.35 37.21
N LYS A 166 -22.17 -15.03 38.28
CA LYS A 166 -23.08 -15.40 39.37
C LYS A 166 -22.99 -14.43 40.54
#